data_AF-A0A1B6DVI0-F1
#
_entry.id   AF-A0A1B6DVI0-F1
#
_cell.length_a   1.000
_cell.length_b   1.000
_cell.length_c   1.000
_cell.angle_alpha   90.00
_cell.angle_beta   90.00
_cell.angle_gamma   90.00
#
_symmetry.space_group_name_H-M   'P 1'
#
loop_
_entity.id
_entity.type
_entity.pdbx_description
1 polymer ?
#
loop_
_entity_poly.entity_id
_entity_poly.type
_entity_poly.pdbx_seq_one_letter_code
_entity_poly.pdbx_strand_id
1 'polypeptide(L)'
;FLAEIESQYLDVPYHCEVRWLSKGKMLQRFFELHQANIFMIEKSKIVKELSDDHWLWKLAFAIDITTHLNYLNLKVQGEKSYVQDLFNHVKAFRAKLALFENQSGISMLDFFEICK
;
A
#
# COMPACT_ATOMS: atom_id res chain seq x y z
N PHE A 1 7.47 -7.95 -23.54
CA PHE A 1 6.05 -7.78 -23.17
C PHE A 1 5.77 -6.44 -22.50
N LEU A 2 6.02 -6.19 -21.20
CA LEU A 2 5.66 -4.90 -20.56
C LEU A 2 6.46 -3.67 -21.06
N ALA A 3 7.69 -3.86 -21.51
CA ALA A 3 8.49 -2.82 -22.15
C ALA A 3 8.04 -2.47 -23.58
N GLU A 4 7.26 -3.35 -24.23
CA GLU A 4 6.74 -3.12 -25.59
C GLU A 4 5.42 -2.34 -25.59
N ILE A 5 4.80 -2.12 -24.43
CA ILE A 5 3.49 -1.45 -24.29
C ILE A 5 3.59 -0.05 -23.68
N GLU A 6 4.80 0.53 -23.57
CA GLU A 6 5.03 1.83 -22.89
C GLU A 6 4.38 1.91 -21.50
N SER A 7 4.30 0.76 -20.81
CA SER A 7 3.72 0.68 -19.48
C SER A 7 4.53 1.52 -18.50
N GLN A 8 3.88 2.45 -17.81
CA GLN A 8 4.47 3.26 -16.75
C GLN A 8 5.02 2.39 -15.59
N TYR A 9 4.58 1.13 -15.51
CA TYR A 9 5.00 0.17 -14.49
C TYR A 9 5.80 -0.97 -15.11
N LEU A 10 7.08 -1.06 -14.70
CA LEU A 10 7.94 -2.20 -14.95
C LEU A 10 7.56 -3.32 -13.95
N ASP A 11 7.06 -4.44 -14.51
CA ASP A 11 6.78 -5.78 -13.95
C ASP A 11 6.27 -5.91 -12.51
N VAL A 12 5.21 -6.71 -12.28
CA VAL A 12 4.61 -6.86 -10.94
C VAL A 12 5.62 -7.51 -9.98
N PRO A 13 5.97 -6.89 -8.84
CA PRO A 13 6.95 -7.45 -7.92
C PRO A 13 6.33 -8.62 -7.16
N TYR A 14 6.26 -9.78 -7.79
CA TYR A 14 5.74 -11.02 -7.19
C TYR A 14 6.71 -11.60 -6.15
N HIS A 15 8.01 -11.30 -6.26
CA HIS A 15 9.05 -11.82 -5.39
C HIS A 15 9.92 -10.69 -4.81
N CYS A 16 9.83 -10.53 -3.49
CA CYS A 16 10.81 -9.84 -2.66
C CYS A 16 11.16 -10.79 -1.50
N GLU A 17 12.39 -10.77 -1.00
CA GLU A 17 12.81 -11.59 0.16
C GLU A 17 11.89 -11.38 1.37
N VAL A 18 11.32 -10.17 1.46
CA VAL A 18 10.29 -9.82 2.44
C VAL A 18 8.91 -9.91 1.78
N ARG A 19 8.27 -11.07 1.93
CA ARG A 19 7.00 -11.44 1.26
C ARG A 19 5.85 -10.44 1.42
N TRP A 20 5.81 -9.65 2.48
CA TRP A 20 4.76 -8.66 2.69
C TRP A 20 5.01 -7.33 1.96
N LEU A 21 6.28 -6.96 1.68
CA LEU A 21 6.62 -5.80 0.84
C LEU A 21 6.09 -5.99 -0.59
N SER A 22 6.29 -7.18 -1.16
CA SER A 22 5.77 -7.54 -2.49
C SER A 22 4.24 -7.51 -2.52
N LYS A 23 3.59 -7.98 -1.44
CA LYS A 23 2.12 -7.96 -1.34
C LYS A 23 1.57 -6.53 -1.25
N GLY A 24 2.18 -5.66 -0.46
CA GLY A 24 1.78 -4.24 -0.38
C GLY A 24 1.90 -3.52 -1.72
N LYS A 25 3.05 -3.69 -2.40
CA LYS A 25 3.28 -3.11 -3.74
C LYS A 25 2.33 -3.68 -4.80
N MET A 26 2.02 -4.97 -4.72
CA MET A 26 1.05 -5.61 -5.62
C MET A 26 -0.35 -5.04 -5.40
N LEU A 27 -0.79 -4.88 -4.15
CA LEU A 27 -2.09 -4.28 -3.83
C LEU A 27 -2.17 -2.81 -4.26
N GLN A 28 -1.10 -2.04 -4.06
CA GLN A 28 -1.02 -0.66 -4.55
C GLN A 28 -1.20 -0.58 -6.07
N ARG A 29 -0.45 -1.39 -6.83
CA ARG A 29 -0.60 -1.44 -8.29
C ARG A 29 -1.98 -1.93 -8.72
N PHE A 30 -2.54 -2.91 -8.00
CA PHE A 30 -3.90 -3.38 -8.26
C PHE A 30 -4.94 -2.26 -8.08
N PHE A 31 -4.76 -1.39 -7.08
CA PHE A 31 -5.64 -0.26 -6.84
C PHE A 31 -5.44 0.89 -7.85
N GLU A 32 -4.17 1.23 -8.16
CA GLU A 32 -3.81 2.25 -9.17
C GLU A 32 -4.31 1.89 -10.57
N LEU A 33 -4.38 0.59 -10.87
CA LEU A 33 -5.14 0.08 -12.01
C LEU A 33 -6.64 0.25 -11.73
N HIS A 34 -7.12 1.48 -11.87
CA HIS A 34 -8.54 1.87 -11.78
C HIS A 34 -9.45 1.03 -12.72
N GLN A 35 -8.84 0.32 -13.66
CA GLN A 35 -9.45 -0.61 -14.60
C GLN A 35 -9.55 -2.05 -14.05
N ALA A 36 -9.21 -2.34 -12.80
CA ALA A 36 -9.33 -3.70 -12.26
C ALA A 36 -10.78 -4.20 -12.32
N ASN A 37 -11.76 -3.36 -11.97
CA ASN A 37 -13.18 -3.73 -12.10
C ASN A 37 -13.59 -3.91 -13.57
N ILE A 38 -13.16 -2.98 -14.44
CA ILE A 38 -13.42 -3.03 -15.90
C ILE A 38 -12.83 -4.31 -16.52
N PHE A 39 -11.57 -4.63 -16.22
CA PHE A 39 -10.89 -5.84 -16.67
C PHE A 39 -11.60 -7.10 -16.19
N MET A 40 -12.06 -7.13 -14.94
CA MET A 40 -12.81 -8.28 -14.41
C MET A 40 -14.16 -8.45 -15.13
N ILE A 41 -14.87 -7.35 -15.41
CA ILE A 41 -16.10 -7.35 -16.21
C ILE A 41 -15.84 -7.85 -17.64
N GLU A 42 -14.78 -7.38 -18.31
CA GLU A 42 -14.39 -7.86 -19.65
C GLU A 42 -14.08 -9.38 -19.66
N LYS A 43 -13.54 -9.92 -18.57
CA LYS A 43 -13.33 -11.36 -18.38
C LYS A 43 -14.58 -12.12 -17.92
N SER A 44 -15.75 -11.47 -17.89
CA SER A 44 -17.01 -12.03 -17.38
C SER A 44 -16.90 -12.56 -15.95
N LYS A 45 -16.01 -11.97 -15.13
CA LYS A 45 -15.81 -12.31 -13.73
C LYS A 45 -16.32 -11.17 -12.86
N ILE A 46 -17.41 -11.41 -12.14
CA ILE A 46 -17.98 -10.43 -11.23
C ILE A 46 -17.26 -10.55 -9.89
N VAL A 47 -16.59 -9.47 -9.48
CA VAL A 47 -16.01 -9.32 -8.14
C VAL A 47 -16.80 -8.24 -7.42
N LYS A 48 -17.64 -8.66 -6.47
CA LYS A 48 -18.60 -7.76 -5.80
C LYS A 48 -17.88 -6.66 -5.02
N GLU A 49 -16.74 -7.01 -4.46
CA GLU A 49 -15.85 -6.15 -3.69
C GLU A 49 -15.35 -4.95 -4.49
N LEU A 50 -15.15 -5.09 -5.81
CA LEU A 50 -14.70 -4.00 -6.69
C LEU A 50 -15.82 -3.04 -7.06
N SER A 51 -17.06 -3.34 -6.68
CA SER A 51 -18.24 -2.50 -6.89
C SER A 51 -18.80 -1.95 -5.57
N ASP A 52 -18.16 -2.26 -4.44
CA ASP A 52 -18.51 -1.76 -3.11
C ASP A 52 -17.52 -0.66 -2.70
N ASP A 53 -18.00 0.59 -2.71
CA ASP A 53 -17.19 1.75 -2.33
C ASP A 53 -16.62 1.60 -0.91
N HIS A 54 -17.37 1.05 0.04
CA HIS A 54 -16.90 0.86 1.40
C HIS A 54 -15.76 -0.16 1.47
N TRP A 55 -15.81 -1.18 0.62
CA TRP A 55 -14.72 -2.14 0.49
C TRP A 55 -13.49 -1.50 -0.18
N LEU A 56 -13.67 -0.69 -1.23
CA LEU A 56 -12.58 0.05 -1.88
C LEU A 56 -11.89 1.00 -0.90
N TRP A 57 -12.65 1.67 -0.02
CA TRP A 57 -12.11 2.48 1.07
C TRP A 57 -11.26 1.68 2.05
N LYS A 58 -11.71 0.47 2.45
CA LYS A 58 -10.91 -0.43 3.30
C LYS A 58 -9.65 -0.89 2.60
N LEU A 59 -9.72 -1.16 1.30
CA LEU A 59 -8.56 -1.54 0.49
C LEU A 59 -7.55 -0.39 0.41
N ALA A 60 -8.00 0.83 0.11
CA ALA A 60 -7.17 2.04 0.09
C ALA A 60 -6.45 2.23 1.43
N PHE A 61 -7.18 2.13 2.54
CA PHE A 61 -6.62 2.24 3.88
C PHE A 61 -5.56 1.16 4.17
N ALA A 62 -5.86 -0.08 3.79
CA ALA A 62 -4.92 -1.20 3.96
C ALA A 62 -3.64 -0.98 3.14
N ILE A 63 -3.74 -0.43 1.93
CA ILE A 63 -2.56 -0.13 1.11
C ILE A 63 -1.73 0.97 1.76
N ASP A 64 -2.35 2.07 2.21
CA ASP A 64 -1.65 3.18 2.86
C ASP A 64 -0.90 2.71 4.13
N ILE A 65 -1.55 1.93 5.00
CA ILE A 65 -0.87 1.36 6.18
C ILE A 65 0.28 0.45 5.77
N THR A 66 0.09 -0.37 4.73
CA THR A 66 1.15 -1.25 4.22
C THR A 66 2.31 -0.45 3.63
N THR A 67 2.06 0.70 3.01
CA THR A 67 3.09 1.63 2.53
C THR A 67 3.89 2.22 3.68
N HIS A 68 3.25 2.67 4.75
CA HIS A 68 3.95 3.17 5.95
C HIS A 68 4.78 2.06 6.62
N LEU A 69 4.26 0.83 6.67
CA LEU A 69 5.01 -0.33 7.16
C LEU A 69 6.22 -0.61 6.26
N ASN A 70 6.04 -0.62 4.94
CA ASN A 70 7.13 -0.85 3.98
C ASN A 70 8.27 0.15 4.20
N TYR A 71 7.93 1.43 4.40
CA TYR A 71 8.90 2.47 4.72
C TYR A 71 9.67 2.16 6.02
N LEU A 72 8.97 1.83 7.11
CA LEU A 72 9.62 1.44 8.36
C LEU A 72 10.57 0.26 8.16
N ASN A 73 10.13 -0.77 7.43
CA ASN A 73 10.92 -1.97 7.22
C ASN A 73 12.20 -1.70 6.42
N LEU A 74 12.13 -0.90 5.36
CA LEU A 74 13.32 -0.46 4.63
C LEU A 74 14.31 0.29 5.54
N LYS A 75 13.78 1.11 6.46
CA LYS A 75 14.61 1.84 7.42
C LYS A 75 15.23 0.94 8.48
N VAL A 76 14.54 -0.14 8.88
CA VAL A 76 15.06 -1.11 9.85
C VAL A 76 16.04 -2.10 9.23
N GLN A 77 15.85 -2.46 7.96
CA GLN A 77 16.70 -3.40 7.23
C GLN A 77 17.92 -2.74 6.54
N GLY A 78 17.97 -1.40 6.51
CA GLY A 78 19.09 -0.68 5.88
C GLY A 78 20.42 -0.98 6.57
N GLU A 79 21.44 -1.33 5.78
CA GLU A 79 22.80 -1.51 6.30
C GLU A 79 23.29 -0.23 7.00
N LYS A 80 24.00 -0.40 8.13
CA LYS A 80 24.68 0.66 8.91
C LYS A 80 23.78 1.56 9.78
N SER A 81 22.66 1.04 10.29
CA SER A 81 21.85 1.77 11.29
C SER A 81 22.26 1.38 12.71
N TYR A 82 22.44 2.35 13.62
CA TYR A 82 22.70 2.06 15.03
C TYR A 82 21.41 1.57 15.71
N VAL A 83 21.54 0.80 16.80
CA VAL A 83 20.39 0.32 17.59
C VAL A 83 19.47 1.47 18.03
N GLN A 84 20.06 2.64 18.35
CA GLN A 84 19.31 3.84 18.70
C GLN A 84 18.47 4.38 17.54
N ASP A 85 18.97 4.32 16.29
CA ASP A 85 18.23 4.74 15.11
C ASP A 85 17.04 3.82 14.85
N LEU A 86 17.25 2.51 14.95
CA LEU A 86 16.20 1.50 14.83
C LEU A 86 15.10 1.74 15.87
N PHE A 87 15.49 1.98 17.12
CA PHE A 87 14.54 2.31 18.19
C PHE A 87 13.75 3.60 17.89
N ASN A 88 14.42 4.65 17.42
CA ASN A 88 13.77 5.89 17.04
C ASN A 88 12.79 5.72 15.89
N HIS A 89 13.11 4.88 14.89
CA HIS A 89 12.23 4.59 13.77
C HIS A 89 10.95 3.88 14.22
N VAL A 90 11.08 2.85 15.06
CA VAL A 90 9.92 2.14 15.63
C VAL A 90 9.09 3.06 16.53
N LYS A 91 9.75 3.87 17.37
CA LYS A 91 9.07 4.84 18.25
C LYS A 91 8.28 5.88 17.44
N ALA A 92 8.87 6.44 16.38
CA ALA A 92 8.19 7.38 15.49
C ALA A 92 7.01 6.73 14.78
N PHE A 93 7.15 5.47 14.32
CA PHE A 93 6.06 4.75 13.69
C PHE A 93 4.89 4.50 14.64
N ARG A 94 5.15 4.13 15.91
CA ARG A 94 4.10 4.01 16.94
C ARG A 94 3.36 5.32 17.17
N ALA A 95 4.09 6.45 17.19
CA ALA A 95 3.46 7.76 17.29
C ALA A 95 2.55 8.06 16.09
N LYS A 96 2.98 7.69 14.87
CA LYS A 96 2.13 7.79 13.67
C LYS A 96 0.86 6.95 13.78
N LEU A 97 0.95 5.69 14.24
CA LEU A 97 -0.22 4.84 14.45
C LEU A 97 -1.21 5.46 15.44
N ALA A 98 -0.71 5.98 16.57
CA ALA A 98 -1.56 6.67 17.54
C ALA A 98 -2.23 7.92 16.93
N LEU A 99 -1.54 8.65 16.05
CA LEU A 99 -2.17 9.74 15.30
C LEU A 99 -3.27 9.21 14.37
N PHE A 100 -3.02 8.14 13.62
CA PHE A 100 -4.02 7.55 12.72
C PHE A 100 -5.26 7.08 13.48
N GLU A 101 -5.10 6.43 14.62
CA GLU A 101 -6.21 6.00 15.49
C GLU A 101 -7.01 7.21 16.00
N ASN A 102 -6.34 8.25 16.49
CA ASN A 102 -7.00 9.47 16.99
C ASN A 102 -7.68 10.28 15.86
N GLN A 103 -7.16 10.17 14.63
CA GLN A 103 -7.65 10.90 13.45
C GLN A 103 -8.71 10.13 12.67
N SER A 104 -9.01 8.88 13.03
CA SER A 104 -10.03 8.03 12.36
C SER A 104 -11.47 8.56 12.49
N GLY A 105 -11.67 9.74 13.08
CA GLY A 105 -12.95 10.47 13.13
C GLY A 105 -12.93 11.90 12.58
N ILE A 106 -11.77 12.42 12.12
CA ILE A 106 -11.64 13.77 11.57
C ILE A 106 -11.09 13.63 10.15
N SER A 107 -11.87 14.06 9.16
CA SER A 107 -11.60 13.97 7.74
C SER A 107 -10.32 14.70 7.31
N MET A 108 -9.16 14.11 7.55
CA MET A 108 -7.90 14.60 7.00
C MET A 108 -7.09 13.42 6.45
N LEU A 109 -7.34 13.13 5.18
CA LEU A 109 -6.75 12.07 4.35
C LEU A 109 -5.29 12.39 3.97
N ASP A 110 -4.65 13.35 4.63
CA ASP A 110 -3.33 13.85 4.24
C ASP A 110 -2.22 12.81 4.36
N PHE A 111 -2.39 11.84 5.27
CA PHE A 111 -1.46 10.73 5.46
C PHE A 111 -1.83 9.45 4.70
N PHE A 112 -2.97 9.48 4.01
CA PHE A 112 -3.59 8.37 3.30
C PHE A 112 -3.79 8.78 1.84
N GLU A 113 -2.71 8.78 1.08
CA GLU A 113 -2.68 9.33 -0.29
C GLU A 113 -3.61 8.58 -1.24
N ILE A 114 -3.82 7.28 -0.97
CA ILE A 114 -4.71 6.43 -1.76
C ILE A 114 -6.16 6.56 -1.29
N CYS A 115 -6.39 6.93 -0.03
CA CYS A 115 -7.73 7.20 0.47
C CYS A 115 -8.24 8.62 0.15
N LYS A 116 -7.45 9.51 -0.47
CA LYS A 116 -7.92 10.85 -0.89
C LYS A 116 -8.95 10.76 -2.02
#